data_AF-A0A931MI78-F1
#
_entry.id   AF-A0A931MI78-F1
#
_cell.length_a   1.000
_cell.length_b   1.000
_cell.length_c   1.000
_cell.angle_alpha   90.00
_cell.angle_beta   90.00
_cell.angle_gamma   90.00
#
_symmetry.space_group_name_H-M   'P 1'
#
loop_
_entity.id
_entity.type
_entity.pdbx_description
1 polymer ?
#
loop_
_entity_poly.entity_id
_entity_poly.type
_entity_poly.pdbx_seq_one_letter_code
_entity_poly.pdbx_strand_id
1 'polypeptide(L)'
;MSFLNQLKSQAKALQSQQSQVQQHLEENIAQVEDACKFAVPYLHDLARHLNVIEPKAPRFTLDGKTPWPAMKFLDFRVDSRKKSVNGREFFDYFAMGWRVVPQVGQPVGGMVMVNFPPDLQRVESRLAMGPVKHERKEIRHPEKNSLQALQFEYITETRGNVVATAEHEKGEVSFRIMNATGFEIVKTSWPAARIKADVLDELAKLIVGEPHRFA
;
A
#
# COMPACT_ATOMS: atom_id res chain seq x y z
N MET A 1 -38.55 -45.28 -5.39
CA MET A 1 -37.17 -45.12 -4.85
C MET A 1 -37.24 -44.87 -3.35
N SER A 2 -36.35 -45.47 -2.55
CA SER A 2 -36.34 -45.31 -1.08
C SER A 2 -35.70 -43.98 -0.64
N PHE A 3 -36.21 -43.38 0.44
CA PHE A 3 -35.65 -42.17 1.07
C PHE A 3 -34.17 -42.34 1.45
N LEU A 4 -33.75 -43.55 1.87
CA LEU A 4 -32.34 -43.85 2.14
C LEU A 4 -31.46 -43.70 0.89
N ASN A 5 -31.97 -44.03 -0.30
CA ASN A 5 -31.22 -43.84 -1.55
C ASN A 5 -31.11 -42.36 -1.92
N GLN A 6 -32.15 -41.55 -1.63
CA GLN A 6 -32.09 -40.09 -1.79
C GLN A 6 -31.05 -39.49 -0.84
N LEU A 7 -31.05 -39.87 0.45
CA LEU A 7 -30.05 -39.43 1.42
C LEU A 7 -28.62 -39.84 1.02
N LYS A 8 -28.43 -41.07 0.53
CA LYS A 8 -27.12 -41.53 0.02
C LYS A 8 -26.66 -40.69 -1.18
N SER A 9 -27.55 -40.36 -2.10
CA SER A 9 -27.21 -39.51 -3.25
C SER A 9 -26.84 -38.09 -2.84
N GLN A 10 -27.57 -37.50 -1.89
CA GLN A 10 -27.28 -36.17 -1.34
C GLN A 10 -25.95 -36.15 -0.58
N ALA A 11 -25.69 -37.17 0.25
CA ALA A 11 -24.43 -37.30 0.97
C ALA A 11 -23.23 -37.42 0.03
N LYS A 12 -23.34 -38.22 -1.05
CA LYS A 12 -22.29 -38.34 -2.08
C LYS A 12 -22.03 -37.02 -2.80
N ALA A 13 -23.10 -36.29 -3.16
CA ALA A 13 -22.98 -34.99 -3.80
C ALA A 13 -22.24 -33.99 -2.88
N LEU A 14 -22.64 -33.90 -1.61
CA LEU A 14 -21.98 -33.04 -0.63
C LEU A 14 -20.51 -33.40 -0.39
N GLN A 15 -20.18 -34.70 -0.28
CA GLN A 15 -18.79 -35.14 -0.14
C GLN A 15 -17.93 -34.80 -1.36
N SER A 16 -18.48 -34.96 -2.57
CA SER A 16 -17.77 -34.60 -3.80
C SER A 16 -17.51 -33.09 -3.90
N GLN A 17 -18.50 -32.28 -3.52
CA GLN A 17 -18.37 -30.82 -3.50
C GLN A 17 -17.33 -30.36 -2.46
N GLN A 18 -17.36 -30.93 -1.25
CA GLN A 18 -16.36 -30.65 -0.21
C GLN A 18 -14.94 -31.02 -0.67
N SER A 19 -14.78 -32.15 -1.36
CA SER A 19 -13.48 -32.59 -1.88
C SER A 19 -12.92 -31.63 -2.93
N GLN A 20 -13.78 -31.15 -3.84
CA GLN A 20 -13.39 -30.16 -4.85
C GLN A 20 -13.00 -28.81 -4.23
N VAL A 21 -13.78 -28.32 -3.26
CA VAL A 21 -13.47 -27.08 -2.55
C VAL A 21 -12.14 -27.18 -1.81
N GLN A 22 -11.87 -28.32 -1.17
CA GLN A 22 -10.61 -28.55 -0.48
C GLN A 22 -9.42 -28.56 -1.44
N GLN A 23 -9.56 -29.22 -2.60
CA GLN A 23 -8.51 -29.24 -3.63
C GLN A 23 -8.21 -27.83 -4.16
N HIS A 24 -9.23 -27.05 -4.48
CA HIS A 24 -9.04 -25.67 -4.94
C HIS A 24 -8.39 -24.78 -3.88
N LEU A 25 -8.75 -24.95 -2.60
CA LEU A 25 -8.12 -24.20 -1.51
C LEU A 25 -6.64 -24.56 -1.37
N GLU A 26 -6.29 -25.84 -1.47
CA GLU A 26 -4.88 -26.29 -1.42
C GLU A 26 -4.07 -25.75 -2.59
N GLU A 27 -4.64 -25.73 -3.80
CA GLU A 27 -4.02 -25.13 -4.98
C GLU A 27 -3.80 -23.62 -4.81
N ASN A 28 -4.82 -22.89 -4.33
CA ASN A 28 -4.71 -21.46 -4.07
C ASN A 28 -3.64 -21.15 -3.02
N ILE A 29 -3.61 -21.92 -1.93
CA ILE A 29 -2.59 -21.79 -0.89
C ILE A 29 -1.19 -21.95 -1.50
N ALA A 30 -0.97 -23.03 -2.26
CA ALA A 30 0.32 -23.30 -2.87
C ALA A 30 0.77 -22.16 -3.81
N GLN A 31 -0.13 -21.68 -4.68
CA GLN A 31 0.19 -20.59 -5.60
C GLN A 31 0.51 -19.28 -4.88
N VAL A 32 -0.27 -18.91 -3.87
CA VAL A 32 -0.04 -17.68 -3.08
C VAL A 32 1.29 -17.76 -2.33
N GLU A 33 1.60 -18.90 -1.73
CA GLU A 33 2.87 -19.11 -1.03
C GLU A 33 4.06 -19.01 -1.98
N ASP A 34 3.98 -19.61 -3.17
CA ASP A 34 5.07 -19.56 -4.14
C ASP A 34 5.24 -18.15 -4.74
N ALA A 35 4.14 -17.43 -4.98
CA ALA A 35 4.16 -16.02 -5.35
C ALA A 35 4.88 -15.17 -4.28
N CYS A 36 4.56 -15.37 -3.00
CA CYS A 36 5.20 -14.63 -1.90
C CYS A 36 6.69 -14.97 -1.76
N LYS A 37 7.05 -16.25 -1.86
CA LYS A 37 8.47 -16.71 -1.85
C LYS A 37 9.27 -16.12 -2.99
N PHE A 38 8.64 -15.89 -4.16
CA PHE A 38 9.27 -15.24 -5.29
C PHE A 38 9.39 -13.72 -5.12
N ALA A 39 8.32 -13.07 -4.66
CA ALA A 39 8.25 -11.61 -4.58
C ALA A 39 9.16 -11.01 -3.49
N VAL A 40 9.30 -11.67 -2.34
CA VAL A 40 10.08 -11.14 -1.21
C VAL A 40 11.57 -10.94 -1.57
N PRO A 41 12.30 -11.94 -2.12
CA PRO A 41 13.68 -11.73 -2.57
C PRO A 41 13.82 -10.67 -3.66
N TYR A 42 12.90 -10.65 -4.63
CA TYR A 42 12.86 -9.61 -5.66
C TYR A 42 12.80 -8.21 -5.05
N LEU A 43 11.90 -7.99 -4.07
CA LEU A 43 11.79 -6.69 -3.41
C LEU A 43 13.03 -6.35 -2.59
N HIS A 44 13.67 -7.33 -1.95
CA HIS A 44 14.92 -7.10 -1.24
C HIS A 44 16.04 -6.62 -2.18
N ASP A 45 16.15 -7.24 -3.35
CA ASP A 45 17.13 -6.82 -4.35
C ASP A 45 16.76 -5.44 -4.94
N LEU A 46 15.49 -5.19 -5.25
CA LEU A 46 15.02 -3.88 -5.69
C LEU A 46 15.36 -2.79 -4.66
N ALA A 47 15.00 -2.99 -3.39
CA ALA A 47 15.27 -2.04 -2.30
C ALA A 47 16.76 -1.72 -2.20
N ARG A 48 17.65 -2.70 -2.37
CA ARG A 48 19.10 -2.50 -2.35
C ARG A 48 19.54 -1.56 -3.47
N HIS A 49 19.04 -1.75 -4.69
CA HIS A 49 19.38 -0.89 -5.82
C HIS A 49 18.78 0.52 -5.67
N LEU A 50 17.52 0.63 -5.23
CA LEU A 50 16.87 1.93 -5.02
C LEU A 50 17.54 2.75 -3.92
N ASN A 51 18.09 2.10 -2.88
CA ASN A 51 18.88 2.78 -1.85
C ASN A 51 20.21 3.34 -2.36
N VAL A 52 20.75 2.80 -3.45
CA VAL A 52 21.95 3.35 -4.11
C VAL A 52 21.59 4.49 -5.06
N ILE A 53 20.49 4.33 -5.81
CA ILE A 53 20.04 5.29 -6.82
C ILE A 53 19.42 6.53 -6.17
N GLU A 54 18.72 6.37 -5.04
CA GLU A 54 17.91 7.40 -4.37
C GLU A 54 17.00 8.15 -5.36
N PRO A 55 16.03 7.44 -5.98
CA PRO A 55 15.25 7.98 -7.09
C PRO A 55 14.49 9.25 -6.69
N LYS A 56 14.28 10.13 -7.67
CA LYS A 56 13.47 11.33 -7.50
C LYS A 56 12.04 10.91 -7.16
N ALA A 57 11.46 11.58 -6.17
CA ALA A 57 10.08 11.37 -5.78
C ALA A 57 9.15 12.28 -6.60
N PRO A 58 7.86 11.93 -6.73
CA PRO A 58 6.88 12.75 -7.44
C PRO A 58 6.63 14.07 -6.71
N ARG A 59 5.88 14.97 -7.36
CA ARG A 59 5.50 16.25 -6.76
C ARG A 59 4.47 16.06 -5.66
N PHE A 60 4.85 16.36 -4.41
CA PHE A 60 3.93 16.36 -3.27
C PHE A 60 3.31 17.75 -3.05
N THR A 61 2.02 17.76 -2.71
CA THR A 61 1.27 18.97 -2.36
C THR A 61 0.09 18.61 -1.46
N LEU A 62 -0.15 19.39 -0.40
CA LEU A 62 -1.27 19.14 0.52
C LEU A 62 -2.57 19.77 0.02
N ASP A 63 -2.53 20.99 -0.50
CA ASP A 63 -3.68 21.72 -1.04
C ASP A 63 -3.90 21.52 -2.54
N GLY A 64 -2.91 20.99 -3.27
CA GLY A 64 -2.89 20.91 -4.73
C GLY A 64 -2.21 22.11 -5.42
N LYS A 65 -1.82 23.13 -4.66
CA LYS A 65 -1.32 24.42 -5.18
C LYS A 65 0.12 24.67 -4.74
N THR A 66 0.39 24.43 -3.46
CA THR A 66 1.69 24.64 -2.82
C THR A 66 2.52 23.37 -2.93
N PRO A 67 3.52 23.32 -3.82
CA PRO A 67 4.38 22.15 -3.93
C PRO A 67 5.37 22.10 -2.77
N TRP A 68 5.67 20.89 -2.33
CA TRP A 68 6.88 20.60 -1.58
C TRP A 68 8.12 20.87 -2.46
N PRO A 69 9.32 21.06 -1.86
CA PRO A 69 10.56 21.13 -2.63
C PRO A 69 10.77 19.84 -3.44
N ALA A 70 11.77 19.81 -4.32
CA ALA A 70 12.15 18.57 -4.99
C ALA A 70 12.45 17.50 -3.93
N MET A 71 11.79 16.34 -4.03
CA MET A 71 11.87 15.25 -3.06
C MET A 71 12.61 14.05 -3.67
N LYS A 72 13.12 13.16 -2.82
CA LYS A 72 13.68 11.85 -3.21
C LYS A 72 13.19 10.75 -2.28
N PHE A 73 13.25 9.51 -2.76
CA PHE A 73 13.04 8.33 -1.94
C PHE A 73 14.36 7.79 -1.40
N LEU A 74 14.34 7.31 -0.15
CA LEU A 74 15.47 6.65 0.49
C LEU A 74 15.01 5.67 1.57
N ASP A 75 15.96 4.96 2.16
CA ASP A 75 15.75 4.04 3.27
C ASP A 75 14.69 2.97 2.95
N PHE A 76 14.73 2.44 1.72
CA PHE A 76 13.90 1.31 1.31
C PHE A 76 14.23 0.09 2.19
N ARG A 77 13.20 -0.45 2.84
CA ARG A 77 13.30 -1.61 3.72
C ARG A 77 12.18 -2.57 3.41
N VAL A 78 12.52 -3.84 3.33
CA VAL A 78 11.57 -4.92 3.06
C VAL A 78 11.41 -5.76 4.32
N ASP A 79 10.17 -6.07 4.64
CA ASP A 79 9.79 -6.99 5.71
C ASP A 79 8.75 -7.98 5.20
N SER A 80 8.69 -9.13 5.85
CA SER A 80 7.64 -10.11 5.61
C SER A 80 7.22 -10.72 6.92
N ARG A 81 5.94 -11.07 7.00
CA ARG A 81 5.35 -11.72 8.16
C ARG A 81 4.73 -13.02 7.74
N LYS A 82 4.93 -14.05 8.57
CA LYS A 82 4.21 -15.32 8.48
C LYS A 82 3.24 -15.46 9.64
N LYS A 83 2.17 -16.21 9.42
CA LYS A 83 1.20 -16.66 10.41
C LYS A 83 1.25 -18.19 10.51
N SER A 84 1.07 -18.71 11.72
CA SER A 84 1.00 -20.16 11.95
C SER A 84 -0.46 -20.57 12.10
N VAL A 85 -0.92 -21.50 11.26
CA VAL A 85 -2.28 -22.05 11.30
C VAL A 85 -2.15 -23.57 11.34
N ASN A 86 -2.68 -24.20 12.40
CA ASN A 86 -2.64 -25.66 12.59
C ASN A 86 -1.22 -26.26 12.45
N GLY A 87 -0.22 -25.56 12.97
CA GLY A 87 1.19 -26.01 12.93
C GLY A 87 1.89 -25.85 11.56
N ARG A 88 1.22 -25.25 10.57
CA ARG A 88 1.84 -24.86 9.29
C ARG A 88 2.01 -23.35 9.22
N GLU A 89 3.12 -22.89 8.64
CA GLU A 89 3.37 -21.46 8.44
C GLU A 89 2.98 -21.04 7.03
N PHE A 90 2.31 -19.89 6.94
CA PHE A 90 1.91 -19.25 5.70
C PHE A 90 2.30 -17.77 5.73
N PHE A 91 2.57 -17.16 4.59
CA PHE A 91 2.75 -15.71 4.52
C PHE A 91 1.46 -15.00 4.91
N ASP A 92 1.55 -13.99 5.77
CA ASP A 92 0.43 -13.11 6.08
C ASP A 92 0.47 -11.90 5.13
N TYR A 93 1.61 -11.22 5.12
CA TYR A 93 1.90 -10.16 4.17
C TYR A 93 3.42 -10.02 3.95
N PHE A 94 3.78 -9.32 2.89
CA PHE A 94 5.10 -8.72 2.73
C PHE A 94 4.97 -7.24 2.42
N ALA A 95 5.96 -6.45 2.81
CA ALA A 95 5.93 -5.01 2.66
C ALA A 95 7.29 -4.45 2.29
N MET A 96 7.27 -3.32 1.58
CA MET A 96 8.43 -2.47 1.38
C MET A 96 8.08 -1.05 1.77
N GLY A 97 8.79 -0.48 2.73
CA GLY A 97 8.62 0.91 3.17
C GLY A 97 9.81 1.77 2.77
N TRP A 98 9.59 3.07 2.56
CA TRP A 98 10.63 4.07 2.31
C TRP A 98 10.28 5.41 2.93
N ARG A 99 11.28 6.28 3.03
CA ARG A 99 11.12 7.68 3.42
C ARG A 99 11.10 8.57 2.18
N VAL A 100 10.39 9.69 2.31
CA VAL A 100 10.32 10.75 1.31
C VAL A 100 10.84 12.02 1.96
N VAL A 101 11.99 12.51 1.51
CA VAL A 101 12.68 13.68 2.09
C VAL A 101 13.12 14.65 0.99
N PRO A 102 13.47 15.90 1.31
CA PRO A 102 13.97 16.83 0.31
C PRO A 102 15.23 16.28 -0.38
N GLN A 103 15.32 16.50 -1.68
CA GLN A 103 16.45 16.04 -2.49
C GLN A 103 17.76 16.71 -2.05
N VAL A 104 17.68 17.97 -1.61
CA VAL A 104 18.81 18.76 -1.11
C VAL A 104 18.43 19.35 0.25
N GLY A 105 19.34 19.23 1.21
CA GLY A 105 19.18 19.80 2.54
C GLY A 105 18.36 18.94 3.51
N GLN A 106 18.00 19.55 4.64
CA GLN A 106 17.18 18.92 5.69
C GLN A 106 15.69 19.17 5.43
N PRO A 107 14.79 18.35 5.99
CA PRO A 107 13.35 18.64 6.00
C PRO A 107 13.07 20.07 6.47
N VAL A 108 12.34 20.83 5.66
CA VAL A 108 12.01 22.24 5.94
C VAL A 108 10.56 22.37 6.41
N GLY A 109 10.30 23.42 7.18
CA GLY A 109 8.94 23.82 7.54
C GLY A 109 8.20 24.34 6.32
N GLY A 110 6.98 23.85 6.12
CA GLY A 110 6.00 24.35 5.17
C GLY A 110 4.74 24.79 5.89
N MET A 111 3.93 25.59 5.21
CA MET A 111 2.67 26.10 5.73
C MET A 111 1.59 26.02 4.66
N VAL A 112 0.37 25.69 5.06
CA VAL A 112 -0.81 25.83 4.21
C VAL A 112 -1.96 26.41 5.03
N MET A 113 -2.66 27.39 4.45
CA MET A 113 -3.85 27.99 5.04
C MET A 113 -5.08 27.55 4.25
N VAL A 114 -6.11 27.10 4.96
CA VAL A 114 -7.38 26.67 4.37
C VAL A 114 -8.55 27.40 5.04
N ASN A 115 -9.42 27.94 4.22
CA ASN A 115 -10.61 28.70 4.62
C ASN A 115 -11.92 28.11 4.05
N PHE A 116 -11.82 27.08 3.20
CA PHE A 116 -12.98 26.42 2.57
C PHE A 116 -13.04 24.92 2.92
N PRO A 117 -14.24 24.36 3.18
CA PRO A 117 -14.38 22.95 3.60
C PRO A 117 -13.77 21.90 2.65
N PRO A 118 -13.85 22.02 1.31
CA PRO A 118 -13.25 21.02 0.41
C PRO A 118 -11.71 20.99 0.46
N ASP A 119 -11.09 22.15 0.62
CA ASP A 119 -9.63 22.27 0.71
C ASP A 119 -9.14 21.75 2.08
N LEU A 120 -9.91 21.99 3.14
CA LEU A 120 -9.64 21.43 4.47
C LEU A 120 -9.65 19.91 4.46
N GLN A 121 -10.71 19.28 3.93
CA GLN A 121 -10.81 17.82 3.85
C GLN A 121 -9.65 17.21 3.06
N ARG A 122 -9.22 17.85 1.98
CA ARG A 122 -8.08 17.42 1.17
C ARG A 122 -6.78 17.48 1.98
N VAL A 123 -6.51 18.60 2.63
CA VAL A 123 -5.30 18.79 3.45
C VAL A 123 -5.26 17.78 4.59
N GLU A 124 -6.36 17.64 5.35
CA GLU A 124 -6.45 16.68 6.46
C GLU A 124 -6.29 15.24 6.00
N SER A 125 -6.93 14.86 4.88
CA SER A 125 -6.78 13.52 4.30
C SER A 125 -5.32 13.22 3.95
N ARG A 126 -4.63 14.15 3.29
CA ARG A 126 -3.22 13.95 2.88
C ARG A 126 -2.26 13.96 4.06
N LEU A 127 -2.50 14.80 5.07
CA LEU A 127 -1.76 14.81 6.33
C LEU A 127 -1.96 13.53 7.15
N ALA A 128 -3.11 12.87 7.03
CA ALA A 128 -3.37 11.59 7.67
C ALA A 128 -2.75 10.40 6.91
N MET A 129 -2.63 10.50 5.57
CA MET A 129 -2.14 9.41 4.71
C MET A 129 -0.64 9.18 4.85
N GLY A 130 0.15 10.25 4.79
CA GLY A 130 1.56 10.18 5.10
C GLY A 130 1.76 10.57 6.56
N PRO A 131 2.60 9.91 7.36
CA PRO A 131 2.92 10.36 8.71
C PRO A 131 3.73 11.67 8.67
N VAL A 132 3.10 12.75 8.21
CA VAL A 132 3.64 14.10 8.09
C VAL A 132 3.49 14.74 9.45
N LYS A 133 4.62 15.13 10.06
CA LYS A 133 4.60 15.88 11.31
C LYS A 133 3.99 17.25 11.04
N HIS A 134 2.92 17.60 11.75
CA HIS A 134 2.21 18.85 11.56
C HIS A 134 1.59 19.38 12.86
N GLU A 135 1.32 20.68 12.87
CA GLU A 135 0.56 21.40 13.89
C GLU A 135 -0.59 22.14 13.22
N ARG A 136 -1.76 22.14 13.86
CA ARG A 136 -2.95 22.87 13.41
C ARG A 136 -3.17 24.09 14.29
N LYS A 137 -3.26 25.27 13.67
CA LYS A 137 -3.55 26.55 14.33
C LYS A 137 -4.83 27.15 13.79
N GLU A 138 -5.65 27.69 14.69
CA GLU A 138 -6.83 28.46 14.33
C GLU A 138 -6.46 29.93 14.15
N ILE A 139 -6.62 30.44 12.94
CA ILE A 139 -6.44 31.86 12.66
C ILE A 139 -7.80 32.53 12.85
N ARG A 140 -7.87 33.44 13.82
CA ARG A 140 -9.08 34.15 14.22
C ARG A 140 -8.95 35.64 13.92
N HIS A 141 -10.09 36.27 13.63
CA HIS A 141 -10.14 37.71 13.42
C HIS A 141 -9.74 38.45 14.71
N PRO A 142 -8.80 39.41 14.68
CA PRO A 142 -8.25 40.04 15.90
C PRO A 142 -9.32 40.75 16.74
N GLU A 143 -10.30 41.39 16.11
CA GLU A 143 -11.36 42.12 16.82
C GLU A 143 -12.60 41.29 17.18
N LYS A 144 -13.03 40.37 16.30
CA LYS A 144 -14.30 39.63 16.44
C LYS A 144 -14.13 38.22 16.99
N ASN A 145 -12.89 37.76 17.13
CA ASN A 145 -12.50 36.40 17.55
C ASN A 145 -13.17 35.26 16.73
N SER A 146 -13.71 35.57 15.55
CA SER A 146 -14.33 34.61 14.65
C SER A 146 -13.27 33.83 13.88
N LEU A 147 -13.47 32.53 13.66
CA LEU A 147 -12.57 31.69 12.88
C LEU A 147 -12.50 32.19 11.43
N GLN A 148 -11.30 32.52 10.95
CA GLN A 148 -11.05 32.96 9.57
C GLN A 148 -10.46 31.83 8.72
N ALA A 149 -9.49 31.10 9.26
CA ALA A 149 -8.82 30.03 8.55
C ALA A 149 -8.22 29.01 9.53
N LEU A 150 -7.92 27.83 9.02
CA LEU A 150 -7.05 26.86 9.67
C LEU A 150 -5.70 26.90 8.98
N GLN A 151 -4.65 27.02 9.77
CA GLN A 151 -3.27 26.97 9.31
C GLN A 151 -2.65 25.65 9.74
N PHE A 152 -2.09 24.92 8.79
CA PHE A 152 -1.30 23.73 9.06
C PHE A 152 0.18 24.05 8.80
N GLU A 153 0.97 23.97 9.85
CA GLU A 153 2.43 24.00 9.77
C GLU A 153 2.91 22.56 9.75
N TYR A 154 3.80 22.21 8.81
CA TYR A 154 4.24 20.84 8.61
C TYR A 154 5.72 20.76 8.26
N ILE A 155 6.31 19.60 8.45
CA ILE A 155 7.66 19.30 7.95
C ILE A 155 7.54 18.57 6.62
N THR A 156 8.31 18.97 5.62
CA THR A 156 8.35 18.32 4.29
C THR A 156 9.09 16.98 4.36
N GLU A 157 8.53 16.04 5.10
CA GLU A 157 8.98 14.65 5.22
C GLU A 157 7.75 13.76 5.35
N THR A 158 7.77 12.62 4.65
CA THR A 158 6.74 11.61 4.79
C THR A 158 7.30 10.20 4.56
N ARG A 159 6.41 9.20 4.52
CA ARG A 159 6.74 7.81 4.23
C ARG A 159 5.85 7.26 3.14
N GLY A 160 6.42 6.40 2.30
CA GLY A 160 5.66 5.57 1.38
C GLY A 160 5.82 4.10 1.73
N ASN A 161 4.91 3.28 1.22
CA ASN A 161 5.02 1.83 1.33
C ASN A 161 4.26 1.11 0.23
N VAL A 162 4.65 -0.15 0.03
CA VAL A 162 3.82 -1.18 -0.58
C VAL A 162 3.58 -2.23 0.50
N VAL A 163 2.32 -2.61 0.70
CA VAL A 163 1.94 -3.76 1.52
C VAL A 163 1.17 -4.72 0.63
N ALA A 164 1.63 -5.97 0.57
CA ALA A 164 1.02 -7.04 -0.21
C ALA A 164 0.52 -8.13 0.73
N THR A 165 -0.80 -8.28 0.83
CA THR A 165 -1.47 -9.25 1.69
C THR A 165 -1.73 -10.54 0.92
N ALA A 166 -1.39 -11.68 1.52
CA ALA A 166 -1.64 -13.00 0.97
C ALA A 166 -3.10 -13.42 1.22
N GLU A 167 -3.91 -13.49 0.17
CA GLU A 167 -5.33 -13.87 0.22
C GLU A 167 -5.49 -15.34 -0.22
N HIS A 168 -5.05 -16.28 0.64
CA HIS A 168 -5.02 -17.71 0.30
C HIS A 168 -6.36 -18.30 -0.10
N GLU A 169 -7.47 -17.84 0.49
CA GLU A 169 -8.80 -18.33 0.13
C GLU A 169 -9.17 -17.95 -1.31
N LYS A 170 -8.70 -16.78 -1.78
CA LYS A 170 -9.00 -16.24 -3.10
C LYS A 170 -7.96 -16.63 -4.16
N GLY A 171 -6.78 -17.10 -3.76
CA GLY A 171 -5.67 -17.36 -4.69
C GLY A 171 -5.06 -16.06 -5.24
N GLU A 172 -5.13 -14.97 -4.48
CA GLU A 172 -4.70 -13.63 -4.91
C GLU A 172 -3.70 -13.00 -3.93
N VAL A 173 -2.99 -11.99 -4.41
CA VAL A 173 -2.18 -11.10 -3.58
C VAL A 173 -2.73 -9.68 -3.74
N SER A 174 -3.15 -9.08 -2.63
CA SER A 174 -3.73 -7.74 -2.62
C SER A 174 -2.68 -6.70 -2.23
N PHE A 175 -2.45 -5.73 -3.10
CA PHE A 175 -1.48 -4.66 -2.93
C PHE A 175 -2.15 -3.37 -2.49
N ARG A 176 -1.57 -2.74 -1.47
CA ARG A 176 -1.85 -1.36 -1.06
C ARG A 176 -0.56 -0.57 -1.16
N ILE A 177 -0.52 0.37 -2.09
CA ILE A 177 0.64 1.21 -2.37
C ILE A 177 0.31 2.63 -1.91
N MET A 178 1.19 3.24 -1.13
CA MET A 178 0.99 4.54 -0.52
C MET A 178 2.17 5.45 -0.81
N ASN A 179 1.89 6.68 -1.19
CA ASN A 179 2.88 7.73 -1.40
C ASN A 179 4.00 7.39 -2.41
N ALA A 180 3.69 6.58 -3.42
CA ALA A 180 4.60 6.29 -4.54
C ALA A 180 4.55 7.38 -5.63
N THR A 181 3.35 7.92 -5.88
CA THR A 181 3.03 8.83 -7.00
C THR A 181 2.48 10.19 -6.55
N GLY A 182 2.50 10.46 -5.25
CA GLY A 182 1.98 11.67 -4.58
C GLY A 182 1.24 11.30 -3.31
N PHE A 183 0.51 12.21 -2.67
CA PHE A 183 -0.34 11.84 -1.52
C PHE A 183 -1.57 11.06 -1.97
N GLU A 184 -1.39 9.76 -2.19
CA GLU A 184 -2.44 8.84 -2.62
C GLU A 184 -2.19 7.42 -2.15
N ILE A 185 -3.27 6.62 -2.22
CA ILE A 185 -3.23 5.17 -2.00
C ILE A 185 -3.81 4.50 -3.24
N VAL A 186 -3.01 3.65 -3.86
CA VAL A 186 -3.45 2.75 -4.93
C VAL A 186 -3.70 1.38 -4.31
N LYS A 187 -4.85 0.78 -4.64
CA LYS A 187 -5.19 -0.58 -4.24
C LYS A 187 -5.44 -1.40 -5.49
N THR A 188 -4.82 -2.56 -5.59
CA THR A 188 -5.00 -3.50 -6.69
C THR A 188 -4.80 -4.92 -6.18
N SER A 189 -5.34 -5.91 -6.87
CA SER A 189 -5.18 -7.32 -6.53
C SER A 189 -4.81 -8.10 -7.78
N TRP A 190 -3.88 -9.02 -7.63
CA TRP A 190 -3.37 -9.84 -8.73
C TRP A 190 -3.54 -11.32 -8.38
N PRO A 191 -3.96 -12.18 -9.33
CA PRO A 191 -3.91 -13.62 -9.16
C PRO A 191 -2.48 -14.06 -8.83
N ALA A 192 -2.32 -14.94 -7.84
CA ALA A 192 -0.99 -15.37 -7.38
C ALA A 192 -0.13 -15.94 -8.52
N ALA A 193 -0.74 -16.71 -9.43
CA ALA A 193 -0.07 -17.26 -10.61
C ALA A 193 0.54 -16.21 -11.56
N ARG A 194 0.08 -14.95 -11.50
CA ARG A 194 0.60 -13.83 -12.29
C ARG A 194 1.77 -13.12 -11.62
N ILE A 195 2.00 -13.33 -10.32
CA ILE A 195 3.09 -12.68 -9.59
C ILE A 195 4.42 -13.29 -10.01
N LYS A 196 5.02 -12.69 -11.04
CA LYS A 196 6.32 -13.03 -11.61
C LYS A 196 7.10 -11.75 -11.88
N ALA A 197 8.28 -11.89 -12.47
CA ALA A 197 9.18 -10.76 -12.73
C ALA A 197 8.49 -9.63 -13.50
N ASP A 198 7.69 -9.92 -14.52
CA ASP A 198 6.97 -8.92 -15.32
C ASP A 198 6.04 -8.04 -14.47
N VAL A 199 5.22 -8.65 -13.60
CA VAL A 199 4.31 -7.90 -12.71
C VAL A 199 5.09 -7.11 -11.66
N LEU A 200 6.17 -7.68 -11.11
CA LEU A 200 6.98 -7.00 -10.11
C LEU A 200 7.87 -5.89 -10.72
N ASP A 201 8.23 -5.99 -11.99
CA ASP A 201 8.90 -4.92 -12.75
C ASP A 201 7.92 -3.75 -12.96
N GLU A 202 6.65 -4.03 -13.27
CA GLU A 202 5.61 -2.98 -13.35
C GLU A 202 5.36 -2.31 -11.99
N LEU A 203 5.42 -3.07 -10.89
CA LEU A 203 5.40 -2.50 -9.53
C LEU A 203 6.63 -1.59 -9.30
N ALA A 204 7.82 -2.04 -9.69
CA ALA A 204 9.04 -1.26 -9.53
C ALA A 204 8.95 0.06 -10.29
N LYS A 205 8.46 0.05 -11.54
CA LYS A 205 8.21 1.25 -12.35
C LYS A 205 7.24 2.21 -11.66
N LEU A 206 6.13 1.69 -11.14
CA LEU A 206 5.17 2.49 -10.36
C LEU A 206 5.86 3.18 -9.18
N ILE A 207 6.69 2.47 -8.42
CA ILE A 207 7.38 3.00 -7.23
C ILE A 207 8.31 4.15 -7.60
N VAL A 208 8.99 4.08 -8.74
CA VAL A 208 9.92 5.14 -9.18
C VAL A 208 9.26 6.20 -10.07
N GLY A 209 7.95 6.13 -10.30
CA GLY A 209 7.21 7.09 -11.11
C GLY A 209 7.38 6.95 -12.62
N GLU A 210 7.84 5.78 -13.09
CA GLU A 210 7.93 5.45 -14.52
C GLU A 210 6.58 4.93 -15.06
N PRO A 211 6.31 5.06 -16.38
CA PRO A 211 5.10 4.50 -16.98
C PRO A 211 4.95 3.00 -16.71
N HIS A 212 3.79 2.60 -16.18
CA HIS A 212 3.54 1.24 -15.71
C HIS A 212 2.13 0.74 -16.05
N ARG A 213 1.91 -0.56 -15.88
CA ARG A 213 0.62 -1.27 -16.05
C ARG A 213 0.19 -2.03 -14.79
N PHE A 214 0.76 -1.68 -13.64
CA PHE A 214 0.51 -2.39 -12.37
C PHE A 214 -0.89 -2.18 -11.78
N ALA A 215 -1.55 -1.07 -12.11
CA ALA A 215 -2.85 -0.66 -11.58
C ALA A 215 -3.93 -0.68 -12.67
#